data_AF-A0A433EKA1-F1
#
_entry.id   AF-A0A433EKA1-F1
#
_cell.length_a   1.000
_cell.length_b   1.000
_cell.length_c   1.000
_cell.angle_alpha   90.00
_cell.angle_beta   90.00
_cell.angle_gamma   90.00
#
_symmetry.space_group_name_H-M   'P 1'
#
loop_
_entity.id
_entity.type
_entity.pdbx_description
1 polymer ?
#
loop_
_entity_poly.entity_id
_entity_poly.type
_entity_poly.pdbx_seq_one_letter_code
_entity_poly.pdbx_strand_id
1 'polypeptide(L)'
;MEENKIQIFTKNFLDVSYQAETRKGITDYDCENLINSLLELKKEYSGADALPISLVNIFIDMTSVLLTCGNRQHEVYTNEEQANKIFHLMDALHEIAMEMTS
;
A
#
# COMPACT_ATOMS: atom_id res chain seq x y z
N MET A 1 -20.44 -4.00 -14.08
CA MET A 1 -19.88 -2.68 -13.75
C MET A 1 -18.39 -2.90 -13.72
N GLU A 2 -17.64 -2.27 -14.62
CA GLU A 2 -16.19 -2.43 -14.72
C GLU A 2 -15.56 -1.78 -13.47
N GLU A 3 -14.73 -2.52 -12.72
CA GLU A 3 -14.03 -1.96 -11.56
C GLU A 3 -13.05 -0.88 -12.04
N ASN A 4 -13.12 0.32 -11.45
CA ASN A 4 -12.15 1.36 -11.79
C ASN A 4 -10.81 1.10 -11.08
N LYS A 5 -9.72 1.69 -11.59
CA LYS A 5 -8.37 1.45 -11.06
C LYS A 5 -8.21 1.83 -9.59
N ILE A 6 -8.94 2.84 -9.12
CA ILE A 6 -8.92 3.25 -7.70
C ILE A 6 -9.51 2.13 -6.84
N GLN A 7 -10.62 1.53 -7.25
CA GLN A 7 -11.24 0.38 -6.56
C GLN A 7 -10.29 -0.82 -6.52
N ILE A 8 -9.59 -1.10 -7.63
CA ILE A 8 -8.58 -2.17 -7.70
C ILE A 8 -7.45 -1.92 -6.70
N PHE A 9 -6.86 -0.71 -6.69
CA PHE A 9 -5.82 -0.35 -5.73
C PHE A 9 -6.32 -0.44 -4.28
N THR A 10 -7.52 0.08 -4.01
CA THR A 10 -8.13 0.06 -2.68
C THR A 10 -8.31 -1.37 -2.18
N LYS A 11 -8.82 -2.26 -3.04
CA LYS A 11 -8.99 -3.67 -2.72
C LYS A 11 -7.66 -4.35 -2.43
N ASN A 12 -6.68 -4.17 -3.30
CA ASN A 12 -5.32 -4.70 -3.09
C ASN A 12 -4.74 -4.20 -1.75
N PHE A 13 -4.91 -2.91 -1.44
CA PHE A 13 -4.42 -2.33 -0.19
C PHE A 13 -5.10 -2.93 1.05
N LEU A 14 -6.42 -3.13 1.00
CA LEU A 14 -7.17 -3.77 2.09
C LEU A 14 -6.77 -5.23 2.28
N ASP A 15 -6.59 -5.97 1.19
CA ASP A 15 -6.14 -7.37 1.23
C ASP A 15 -4.74 -7.48 1.85
N VAL A 16 -3.80 -6.64 1.40
CA VAL A 16 -2.44 -6.56 1.98
C VAL A 16 -2.49 -6.21 3.45
N SER A 17 -3.25 -5.19 3.83
CA SER A 17 -3.37 -4.75 5.23
C SER A 17 -3.90 -5.87 6.12
N TYR A 18 -4.93 -6.58 5.66
CA TYR A 18 -5.49 -7.73 6.39
C TYR A 18 -4.45 -8.85 6.56
N GLN A 19 -3.73 -9.23 5.50
CA GLN A 19 -2.71 -10.28 5.59
C GLN A 19 -1.53 -9.86 6.48
N ALA A 20 -1.09 -8.60 6.38
CA ALA A 20 0.00 -8.01 7.16
C ALA A 20 -0.29 -8.01 8.67
N GLU A 21 -1.56 -7.93 9.07
CA GLU A 21 -1.97 -8.06 10.47
C GLU A 21 -1.87 -9.49 11.02
N THR A 22 -1.85 -10.50 10.16
CA THR A 22 -1.77 -11.91 10.58
C THR A 22 -0.33 -12.34 10.85
N ARG A 23 -0.14 -13.38 11.66
CA ARG A 23 1.20 -13.96 11.90
C ARG A 23 1.91 -14.44 10.63
N LYS A 24 1.15 -14.81 9.58
CA LYS A 24 1.71 -15.26 8.30
C LYS A 24 2.33 -14.09 7.52
N GLY A 25 1.78 -12.89 7.69
CA GLY A 25 2.21 -11.70 6.98
C GLY A 25 1.86 -11.75 5.49
N ILE A 26 2.63 -11.03 4.69
CA ILE A 26 2.40 -10.81 3.25
C ILE A 26 3.39 -11.61 2.40
N THR A 27 2.96 -11.93 1.18
CA THR A 27 3.79 -12.56 0.16
C THR A 27 4.41 -11.52 -0.77
N ASP A 28 5.41 -11.93 -1.55
CA ASP A 28 6.01 -11.05 -2.56
C ASP A 28 4.99 -10.71 -3.66
N TYR A 29 4.09 -11.65 -3.99
CA TYR A 29 2.98 -11.40 -4.90
C TYR A 29 2.05 -10.30 -4.39
N ASP A 30 1.73 -10.30 -3.09
CA ASP A 30 0.89 -9.27 -2.47
C ASP A 30 1.55 -7.88 -2.61
N CYS A 31 2.87 -7.81 -2.40
CA CYS A 31 3.67 -6.59 -2.55
C CYS A 31 3.67 -6.11 -4.00
N GLU A 32 4.04 -6.98 -4.94
CA GLU A 32 4.09 -6.68 -6.37
C GLU A 32 2.72 -6.24 -6.91
N ASN A 33 1.66 -6.93 -6.53
CA ASN A 33 0.30 -6.61 -6.97
C ASN A 33 -0.16 -5.24 -6.47
N LEU A 34 0.16 -4.87 -5.22
CA LEU A 34 -0.17 -3.56 -4.67
C LEU A 34 0.65 -2.43 -5.30
N ILE A 35 1.97 -2.65 -5.48
CA ILE A 35 2.85 -1.67 -6.16
C ILE A 35 2.38 -1.46 -7.60
N ASN A 36 2.10 -2.54 -8.33
CA ASN A 36 1.67 -2.45 -9.72
C ASN A 36 0.33 -1.72 -9.87
N SER A 37 -0.64 -1.95 -8.97
CA SER A 37 -1.93 -1.23 -9.04
C SER A 37 -1.76 0.27 -8.74
N LEU A 38 -0.81 0.65 -7.87
CA LEU A 38 -0.48 2.06 -7.66
C LEU A 38 0.24 2.68 -8.87
N LEU A 39 1.16 1.95 -9.51
CA LEU A 39 1.83 2.42 -10.73
C LEU A 39 0.84 2.65 -11.88
N GLU A 40 -0.22 1.84 -11.99
CA GLU A 40 -1.29 2.07 -12.97
C GLU A 40 -2.09 3.35 -12.67
N LEU A 41 -2.27 3.70 -11.39
CA LEU A 41 -2.85 4.98 -10.99
C LEU A 41 -1.89 6.15 -11.25
N LYS A 42 -0.59 5.98 -10.99
CA LYS A 42 0.42 6.98 -11.33
C LYS A 42 0.39 7.31 -12.82
N LYS A 43 0.29 6.31 -13.71
CA LYS A 43 0.17 6.56 -15.16
C LYS A 43 -1.06 7.38 -15.53
N GLU A 44 -2.14 7.27 -14.78
CA GLU A 44 -3.40 7.98 -15.06
C GLU A 44 -3.43 9.39 -14.48
N TYR A 45 -2.85 9.59 -13.30
CA TYR A 45 -2.96 10.84 -12.55
C TYR A 45 -1.65 11.64 -12.44
N SER A 46 -0.53 11.15 -12.97
CA SER A 46 0.72 11.92 -12.98
C SER A 46 0.55 13.18 -13.83
N GLY A 47 0.84 14.34 -13.24
CA GLY A 47 0.65 15.65 -13.86
C GLY A 47 -0.81 16.13 -13.90
N ALA A 48 -1.74 15.44 -13.21
CA ALA A 48 -3.10 15.94 -13.04
C ALA A 48 -3.12 17.15 -12.09
N ASP A 49 -4.00 18.12 -12.35
CA ASP A 49 -4.17 19.31 -11.49
C ASP A 49 -4.60 18.95 -10.06
N ALA A 50 -5.29 17.82 -9.89
CA ALA A 50 -5.73 17.30 -8.60
C ALA A 50 -5.92 15.78 -8.64
N LEU A 51 -5.66 15.13 -7.51
CA LEU A 51 -5.98 13.73 -7.29
C LEU A 51 -7.41 13.57 -6.74
N PRO A 52 -8.10 12.46 -7.07
CA PRO A 52 -9.37 12.11 -6.44
C PRO A 52 -9.23 12.00 -4.91
N ILE A 53 -10.18 12.59 -4.17
CA ILE A 53 -10.14 12.60 -2.70
C ILE A 53 -10.09 11.20 -2.08
N SER A 54 -10.72 10.21 -2.71
CA SER A 54 -10.66 8.81 -2.28
C SER A 54 -9.23 8.26 -2.32
N LEU A 55 -8.46 8.62 -3.35
CA LEU A 55 -7.06 8.19 -3.48
C LEU A 55 -6.16 8.90 -2.46
N VAL A 56 -6.36 10.20 -2.25
CA VAL A 56 -5.63 10.98 -1.24
C VAL A 56 -5.85 10.43 0.16
N ASN A 57 -7.09 10.10 0.52
CA ASN A 57 -7.40 9.50 1.81
C ASN A 57 -6.65 8.17 2.01
N ILE A 58 -6.59 7.32 0.97
CA ILE A 58 -5.84 6.07 1.04
C ILE A 58 -4.35 6.34 1.26
N PHE A 59 -3.74 7.33 0.61
CA PHE A 59 -2.33 7.65 0.81
C PHE A 59 -2.02 8.09 2.25
N ILE A 60 -2.92 8.86 2.87
CA ILE A 60 -2.82 9.28 4.26
C ILE A 60 -2.87 8.05 5.18
N ASP A 61 -3.83 7.16 4.96
CA ASP A 61 -4.04 5.99 5.82
C ASP A 61 -2.95 4.92 5.64
N MET A 62 -2.49 4.72 4.42
CA MET A 62 -1.60 3.62 4.02
C MET A 62 -0.31 3.56 4.85
N THR A 63 0.36 4.69 5.03
CA THR A 63 1.62 4.74 5.79
C THR A 63 1.39 4.36 7.26
N SER A 64 0.33 4.90 7.87
CA SER A 64 -0.02 4.64 9.27
C SER A 64 -0.39 3.17 9.51
N VAL A 65 -1.20 2.59 8.60
CA VAL A 65 -1.63 1.20 8.66
C VAL A 65 -0.45 0.24 8.50
N LEU A 66 0.38 0.44 7.47
CA LEU A 66 1.53 -0.44 7.23
C LEU A 66 2.59 -0.32 8.33
N LEU A 67 2.84 0.88 8.86
CA LEU A 67 3.71 1.07 10.02
C LEU A 67 3.20 0.27 11.22
N THR A 68 1.90 0.33 11.49
CA THR A 68 1.27 -0.43 12.59
C THR A 68 1.41 -1.94 12.37
N CYS A 69 1.22 -2.42 11.14
CA CYS A 69 1.38 -3.83 10.81
C CYS A 69 2.83 -4.30 10.94
N GLY A 70 3.79 -3.52 10.45
CA GLY A 70 5.21 -3.84 10.57
C GLY A 70 5.68 -3.88 12.03
N ASN A 71 5.24 -2.91 12.85
CA ASN A 71 5.50 -2.93 14.29
C ASN A 71 4.87 -4.16 14.96
N ARG A 72 3.65 -4.56 14.57
CA ARG A 72 3.04 -5.80 15.10
C ARG A 72 3.85 -7.04 14.74
N GLN A 73 4.35 -7.15 13.50
CA GLN A 73 5.22 -8.28 13.11
C GLN A 73 6.49 -8.32 13.97
N HIS A 74 7.11 -7.16 14.18
CA HIS A 74 8.32 -7.03 15.00
C HIS A 74 8.05 -7.35 16.48
N GLU A 75 7.15 -6.63 17.12
CA GLU A 75 6.98 -6.62 18.58
C GLU A 75 6.13 -7.78 19.10
N VAL A 76 5.09 -8.18 18.36
CA VAL A 76 4.11 -9.18 18.83
C VAL A 76 4.45 -10.56 18.29
N TYR A 77 4.80 -10.65 17.01
CA TYR A 77 5.08 -11.93 16.36
C TYR A 77 6.56 -12.29 16.32
N THR A 78 7.46 -11.36 16.70
CA THR A 78 8.92 -11.54 16.63
C THR A 78 9.38 -11.99 15.24
N ASN A 79 8.70 -11.49 14.21
CA ASN A 79 8.88 -11.86 12.81
C ASN A 79 9.54 -10.70 12.04
N GLU A 80 10.86 -10.57 12.22
CA GLU A 80 11.66 -9.50 11.62
C GLU A 80 11.62 -9.50 10.08
N GLU A 81 11.53 -10.68 9.47
CA GLU A 81 11.48 -10.79 8.02
C GLU A 81 10.22 -10.11 7.47
N GLN A 82 9.06 -10.39 8.07
CA GLN A 82 7.80 -9.76 7.68
C GLN A 82 7.73 -8.28 8.06
N ALA A 83 8.28 -7.89 9.21
CA ALA A 83 8.36 -6.48 9.59
C ALA A 83 9.13 -5.66 8.56
N ASN A 84 10.36 -6.09 8.21
CA ASN A 84 11.18 -5.41 7.21
C ASN A 84 10.52 -5.40 5.83
N LYS A 85 9.84 -6.49 5.44
CA LYS A 85 9.09 -6.55 4.17
C LYS A 85 7.98 -5.49 4.13
N ILE A 86 7.21 -5.35 5.21
CA ILE A 86 6.14 -4.36 5.30
C ILE A 86 6.70 -2.93 5.28
N PHE A 87 7.80 -2.66 5.99
CA PHE A 87 8.43 -1.34 5.99
C PHE A 87 8.96 -0.95 4.60
N HIS A 88 9.64 -1.86 3.91
CA HIS A 88 10.06 -1.61 2.53
C HIS A 88 8.90 -1.39 1.57
N LEU A 89 7.80 -2.14 1.73
CA LEU A 89 6.58 -1.91 0.94
C LEU A 89 5.99 -0.53 1.22
N MET A 90 5.92 -0.13 2.49
CA MET A 90 5.44 1.19 2.89
C MET A 90 6.27 2.32 2.24
N ASP A 91 7.60 2.23 2.32
CA ASP A 91 8.51 3.22 1.73
C ASP A 91 8.31 3.32 0.22
N ALA A 92 8.24 2.18 -0.48
CA ALA A 92 8.03 2.15 -1.93
C ALA A 92 6.69 2.78 -2.34
N LEU A 93 5.61 2.47 -1.61
CA LEU A 93 4.29 3.04 -1.90
C LEU A 93 4.24 4.55 -1.59
N HIS A 94 4.92 4.99 -0.52
CA HIS A 94 5.03 6.40 -0.18
C HIS A 94 5.78 7.19 -1.25
N GLU A 95 6.91 6.66 -1.74
CA GLU A 95 7.68 7.29 -2.83
C GLU A 95 6.82 7.46 -4.09
N ILE A 96 6.12 6.41 -4.52
CA ILE A 96 5.24 6.47 -5.70
C ILE A 96 4.11 7.49 -5.49
N ALA A 97 3.49 7.51 -4.31
CA ALA A 97 2.43 8.46 -4.00
C ALA A 97 2.93 9.92 -4.03
N MET A 98 4.13 10.19 -3.51
CA MET A 98 4.75 11.51 -3.53
C MET A 98 5.01 12.01 -4.96
N GLU A 99 5.44 11.14 -5.87
CA GLU A 99 5.61 11.48 -7.29
C GLU A 99 4.30 11.78 -8.01
N MET A 100 3.16 11.34 -7.47
CA MET A 100 1.83 11.66 -8.01
C MET A 100 1.28 12.98 -7.50
N THR A 101 1.75 13.45 -6.34
CA THR A 101 1.30 14.68 -5.70
C THR A 101 2.25 15.88 -5.89
N SER A 102 3.40 15.66 -6.54
CA SER A 102 4.43 16.67 -6.83
C SER A 102 4.26 17.26 -8.23
#